data_AF-A0A7V8N134-F1
#
_entry.id   AF-A0A7V8N134-F1
#
_cell.length_a   1.000
_cell.length_b   1.000
_cell.length_c   1.000
_cell.angle_alpha   90.00
_cell.angle_beta   90.00
_cell.angle_gamma   90.00
#
_symmetry.space_group_name_H-M   'P 1'
#
loop_
_entity.id
_entity.type
_entity.pdbx_description
1 polymer ?
#
loop_
_entity_poly.entity_id
_entity_poly.type
_entity_poly.pdbx_seq_one_letter_code
_entity_poly.pdbx_strand_id
1 'polypeptide(L)'
;MSRAFHPLYEYDTYVKLWTGALAELMVFLKTYLPETKVVLNGGQEALKLSIIEGDLNNADFLMMVLNELNQFASETYSLPIISGEMNQIDFATQLTQLIYPDYENNHVNELAVLPTVSNESSSNKVYHWNLIRNPKFEREAEFWTNVGDISFDDDYIKLVDGELILHGERDKNALFSLLSAPINIGASPENPVELELSYDVFADDVFAIEIYRDYIFIGRGFEDNLSVSNNDAVQKIYEHQAKLLNLTSGKWKKINKIITVTAPFLRVGPFVMGNTTLKWRNLSLKHHREDSE
;
A
#
# COMPACT_ATOMS: atom_id res chain seq x y z
N MET A 1 15.64 35.24 18.16
CA MET A 1 14.66 34.88 17.13
C MET A 1 15.39 34.13 16.02
N SER A 2 15.56 32.82 16.15
CA SER A 2 16.06 31.99 15.05
C SER A 2 14.88 31.67 14.14
N ARG A 3 14.93 32.13 12.89
CA ARG A 3 14.05 31.62 11.84
C ARG A 3 14.43 30.16 11.62
N ALA A 4 13.59 29.25 12.13
CA ALA A 4 13.72 27.84 11.84
C ALA A 4 13.56 27.64 10.33
N PHE A 5 14.47 26.88 9.75
CA PHE A 5 14.45 26.45 8.35
C PHE A 5 13.11 25.74 8.10
N HIS A 6 12.19 26.37 7.37
CA HIS A 6 10.96 25.75 6.92
C HIS A 6 11.08 25.57 5.41
N PRO A 7 11.15 24.33 4.88
CA PRO A 7 11.33 24.08 3.44
C PRO A 7 10.21 24.64 2.55
N LEU A 8 9.11 25.11 3.15
CA LEU A 8 7.95 25.71 2.50
C LEU A 8 8.12 27.18 2.07
N TYR A 9 9.23 27.87 2.40
CA TYR A 9 9.35 29.32 2.13
C TYR A 9 10.52 29.76 1.24
N GLU A 10 11.35 28.84 0.74
CA GLU A 10 12.45 29.19 -0.19
C GLU A 10 12.35 28.35 -1.46
N TYR A 11 11.72 28.93 -2.49
CA TYR A 11 11.52 28.34 -3.81
C TYR A 11 12.79 27.66 -4.36
N ASP A 12 13.90 28.39 -4.40
CA ASP A 12 15.17 27.88 -4.94
C ASP A 12 15.70 26.66 -4.18
N THR A 13 15.55 26.67 -2.86
CA THR A 13 15.99 25.55 -2.00
C THR A 13 15.14 24.32 -2.27
N TYR A 14 13.82 24.50 -2.44
CA TYR A 14 12.89 23.42 -2.71
C TYR A 14 13.10 22.83 -4.14
N VAL A 15 13.29 23.67 -5.15
CA VAL A 15 13.63 23.24 -6.52
C VAL A 15 14.94 22.44 -6.55
N LYS A 16 15.97 22.90 -5.83
CA LYS A 16 17.26 22.18 -5.71
C LYS A 16 17.12 20.80 -5.10
N LEU A 17 16.26 20.64 -4.09
CA LEU A 17 16.01 19.33 -3.47
C LEU A 17 15.40 18.35 -4.48
N TRP A 18 14.36 18.77 -5.20
CA TRP A 18 13.68 17.91 -6.17
C TRP A 18 14.56 17.55 -7.37
N THR A 19 15.26 18.54 -7.94
CA THR A 19 16.19 18.31 -9.05
C THR A 19 17.39 17.45 -8.64
N GLY A 20 17.92 17.65 -7.42
CA GLY A 20 18.98 16.82 -6.84
C GLY A 20 18.55 15.37 -6.64
N ALA A 21 17.37 15.14 -6.07
CA ALA A 21 16.82 13.80 -5.89
C ALA A 21 16.60 13.07 -7.22
N LEU A 22 16.09 13.78 -8.24
CA LEU A 22 15.96 13.21 -9.59
C LEU A 22 17.33 12.84 -10.16
N ALA A 23 18.35 13.69 -9.98
CA ALA A 23 19.69 13.39 -10.46
C ALA A 23 20.27 12.12 -9.83
N GLU A 24 20.13 11.95 -8.51
CA GLU A 24 20.55 10.74 -7.81
C GLU A 24 19.81 9.49 -8.30
N LEU A 25 18.49 9.59 -8.50
CA LEU A 25 17.69 8.51 -9.07
C LEU A 25 18.17 8.13 -10.48
N MET A 26 18.43 9.12 -11.34
CA MET A 26 18.90 8.86 -12.70
C MET A 26 20.30 8.21 -12.71
N VAL A 27 21.18 8.57 -11.77
CA VAL A 27 22.47 7.88 -11.58
C VAL A 27 22.25 6.43 -11.17
N PHE A 28 21.37 6.19 -10.19
CA PHE A 28 21.04 4.83 -9.75
C PHE A 28 20.49 3.98 -10.90
N LEU A 29 19.50 4.49 -11.63
CA LEU A 29 18.87 3.77 -12.75
C LEU A 29 19.88 3.47 -13.85
N LYS A 30 20.72 4.43 -14.23
CA LYS A 30 21.77 4.20 -15.24
C LYS A 30 22.82 3.18 -14.79
N THR A 31 23.10 3.11 -13.49
CA THR A 31 24.13 2.21 -12.94
C THR A 31 23.62 0.77 -12.80
N TYR A 32 22.40 0.61 -12.29
CA TYR A 32 21.91 -0.71 -11.88
C TYR A 32 20.80 -1.26 -12.78
N LEU A 33 20.11 -0.39 -13.52
CA LEU A 33 18.95 -0.73 -14.36
C LEU A 33 19.01 -0.01 -15.72
N PRO A 34 20.10 -0.14 -16.49
CA PRO A 34 20.41 0.72 -17.63
C PRO A 34 19.39 0.70 -18.77
N GLU A 35 18.57 -0.36 -18.86
CA GLU A 35 17.53 -0.51 -19.87
C GLU A 35 16.17 0.09 -19.45
N THR A 36 16.08 0.66 -18.26
CA THR A 36 14.83 1.25 -17.74
C THR A 36 14.51 2.54 -18.47
N LYS A 37 13.35 2.57 -19.14
CA LYS A 37 12.77 3.80 -19.69
C LYS A 37 12.08 4.59 -18.58
N VAL A 38 12.37 5.88 -18.50
CA VAL A 38 11.77 6.79 -17.50
C VAL A 38 10.91 7.81 -18.25
N VAL A 39 9.70 8.02 -17.75
CA VAL A 39 8.76 9.02 -18.26
C VAL A 39 8.24 9.80 -17.06
N LEU A 40 8.14 11.12 -17.18
CA LEU A 40 7.53 11.96 -16.14
C LEU A 40 6.06 12.21 -16.44
N ASN A 41 5.22 11.97 -15.44
CA ASN A 41 3.84 12.42 -15.47
C ASN A 41 3.79 13.88 -15.00
N GLY A 42 3.55 14.78 -15.94
CA GLY A 42 3.39 16.22 -15.72
C GLY A 42 1.93 16.64 -15.54
N GLY A 43 1.01 15.72 -15.20
CA GLY A 43 -0.41 15.98 -15.01
C GLY A 43 -0.71 16.97 -13.88
N GLN A 44 -0.69 18.26 -14.20
CA GLN A 44 -0.85 19.38 -13.26
C GLN A 44 -2.28 19.50 -12.68
N GLU A 45 -3.30 19.02 -13.39
CA GLU A 45 -4.71 19.10 -12.97
C GLU A 45 -5.06 18.12 -11.82
N ALA A 46 -4.43 16.94 -11.77
CA ALA A 46 -4.63 15.98 -10.67
C ALA A 46 -4.08 16.51 -9.34
N LEU A 47 -2.95 17.20 -9.43
CA LEU A 47 -2.38 17.94 -8.32
C LEU A 47 -3.29 19.11 -7.92
N LYS A 48 -3.80 19.92 -8.85
CA LYS A 48 -4.77 20.98 -8.54
C LYS A 48 -5.98 20.45 -7.76
N LEU A 49 -6.60 19.35 -8.17
CA LEU A 49 -7.75 18.77 -7.47
C LEU A 49 -7.37 18.32 -6.04
N SER A 50 -6.24 17.63 -5.87
CA SER A 50 -5.74 17.24 -4.54
C SER A 50 -5.33 18.43 -3.65
N ILE A 51 -4.92 19.55 -4.26
CA ILE A 51 -4.55 20.79 -3.57
C ILE A 51 -5.78 21.60 -3.15
N ILE A 52 -6.84 21.57 -3.96
CA ILE A 52 -8.14 22.19 -3.66
C ILE A 52 -8.86 21.44 -2.53
N GLU A 53 -8.77 20.10 -2.50
CA GLU A 53 -9.39 19.27 -1.45
C GLU A 53 -8.64 19.30 -0.10
N GLY A 54 -7.36 19.70 -0.08
CA GLY A 54 -6.49 19.65 1.10
C GLY A 54 -6.21 21.00 1.81
N ASP A 55 -6.88 22.09 1.43
CA ASP A 55 -6.72 23.45 2.01
C ASP A 55 -5.26 23.96 2.04
N LEU A 56 -4.55 23.87 0.91
CA LEU A 56 -3.22 24.47 0.76
C LEU A 56 -3.28 25.73 -0.10
N ASN A 57 -3.12 26.90 0.53
CA ASN A 57 -2.89 28.21 -0.10
C ASN A 57 -1.60 28.32 -0.97
N ASN A 58 -1.02 27.19 -1.42
CA ASN A 58 0.28 27.09 -2.07
C ASN A 58 0.26 26.33 -3.42
N ALA A 59 -0.90 26.19 -4.05
CA ALA A 59 -1.05 25.56 -5.36
C ALA A 59 -0.09 26.14 -6.40
N ASP A 60 -0.05 27.47 -6.50
CA ASP A 60 0.79 28.19 -7.45
C ASP A 60 2.29 27.95 -7.19
N PHE A 61 2.70 27.92 -5.92
CA PHE A 61 4.09 27.63 -5.54
C PHE A 61 4.52 26.23 -5.97
N LEU A 62 3.70 25.21 -5.69
CA LEU A 62 3.98 23.83 -6.08
C LEU A 62 4.01 23.67 -7.60
N MET A 63 3.11 24.37 -8.30
CA MET A 63 3.06 24.39 -9.76
C MET A 63 4.33 24.98 -10.37
N MET A 64 4.85 26.07 -9.81
CA MET A 64 6.13 26.66 -10.23
C MET A 64 7.29 25.67 -10.03
N VAL A 65 7.36 25.00 -8.87
CA VAL A 65 8.41 24.01 -8.57
C VAL A 65 8.34 22.82 -9.54
N LEU A 66 7.14 22.32 -9.83
CA LEU A 66 6.95 21.20 -10.75
C LEU A 66 7.33 21.57 -12.19
N ASN A 67 7.06 22.80 -12.62
CA ASN A 67 7.49 23.30 -13.92
C ASN A 67 9.03 23.31 -14.04
N GLU A 68 9.74 23.78 -13.02
CA GLU A 68 11.21 23.75 -12.99
C GLU A 68 11.75 22.32 -13.00
N LEU A 69 11.14 21.41 -12.24
CA LEU A 69 11.54 20.01 -12.24
C LEU A 69 11.36 19.37 -13.61
N ASN A 70 10.22 19.62 -14.25
CA ASN A 70 9.92 19.15 -15.61
C ASN A 70 10.94 19.70 -16.61
N GLN A 71 11.23 21.00 -16.56
CA GLN A 71 12.23 21.62 -17.41
C GLN A 71 13.61 20.99 -17.19
N PHE A 72 14.07 20.88 -15.95
CA PHE A 72 15.34 20.26 -15.61
C PHE A 72 15.45 18.81 -16.12
N ALA A 73 14.39 18.02 -15.94
CA ALA A 73 14.32 16.63 -16.39
C ALA A 73 14.41 16.50 -17.91
N SER A 74 13.69 17.35 -18.64
CA SER A 74 13.71 17.39 -20.11
C SER A 74 15.07 17.84 -20.64
N GLU A 75 15.63 18.92 -20.11
CA GLU A 75 16.87 19.50 -20.61
C GLU A 75 18.11 18.67 -20.24
N THR A 76 18.16 18.11 -19.02
CA THR A 76 19.34 17.39 -18.52
C THR A 76 19.37 15.93 -18.96
N TYR A 77 18.20 15.29 -19.01
CA TYR A 77 18.09 13.84 -19.21
C TYR A 77 17.26 13.46 -20.43
N SER A 78 16.72 14.43 -21.18
CA SER A 78 15.84 14.19 -22.33
C SER A 78 14.65 13.31 -21.97
N LEU A 79 14.15 13.43 -20.73
CA LEU A 79 13.01 12.64 -20.28
C LEU A 79 11.73 13.15 -20.96
N PRO A 80 10.93 12.25 -21.56
CA PRO A 80 9.63 12.62 -22.07
C PRO A 80 8.69 12.96 -20.91
N ILE A 81 7.92 14.03 -21.08
CA ILE A 81 6.93 14.51 -20.12
C ILE A 81 5.56 14.35 -20.75
N ILE A 82 4.67 13.64 -20.05
CA ILE A 82 3.27 13.53 -20.42
C ILE A 82 2.50 14.60 -19.66
N SER A 83 2.05 15.64 -20.36
CA SER A 83 1.25 16.73 -19.80
C SER A 83 -0.10 16.77 -20.53
N GLY A 84 -1.18 16.43 -19.84
CA GLY A 84 -2.53 16.48 -20.39
C GLY A 84 -3.55 16.93 -19.35
N GLU A 85 -4.62 17.59 -19.81
CA GLU A 85 -5.84 17.73 -19.04
C GLU A 85 -6.41 16.32 -18.79
N MET A 86 -6.95 16.10 -17.60
CA MET A 86 -7.31 14.76 -17.14
C MET A 86 -8.54 14.24 -17.90
N ASN A 87 -8.33 13.67 -19.08
CA ASN A 87 -9.01 12.44 -19.42
C ASN A 87 -7.94 11.33 -19.40
N GLN A 88 -8.23 10.21 -18.73
CA GLN A 88 -7.29 9.09 -18.60
C GLN A 88 -6.85 8.52 -19.97
N ILE A 89 -7.67 8.77 -20.98
CA ILE A 89 -7.47 8.36 -22.38
C ILE A 89 -6.25 9.08 -22.98
N ASP A 90 -6.08 10.37 -22.72
CA ASP A 90 -4.97 11.18 -23.27
C ASP A 90 -3.63 10.80 -22.66
N PHE A 91 -3.59 10.50 -21.35
CA PHE A 91 -2.37 10.01 -20.69
C PHE A 91 -1.96 8.63 -21.23
N ALA A 92 -2.91 7.69 -21.29
CA ALA A 92 -2.67 6.35 -21.82
C ALA A 92 -2.21 6.41 -23.28
N THR A 93 -2.79 7.31 -24.07
CA THR A 93 -2.43 7.54 -25.47
C THR A 93 -1.00 8.04 -25.61
N GLN A 94 -0.64 9.10 -24.90
CA GLN A 94 0.70 9.67 -24.93
C GLN A 94 1.77 8.68 -24.41
N LEU A 95 1.47 7.94 -23.34
CA LEU A 95 2.37 6.90 -22.83
C LEU A 95 2.58 5.78 -23.84
N THR A 96 1.52 5.32 -24.50
CA THR A 96 1.58 4.25 -25.50
C THR A 96 2.40 4.69 -26.72
N GLN A 97 2.21 5.91 -27.21
CA GLN A 97 3.03 6.48 -28.29
C GLN A 97 4.52 6.56 -27.93
N LEU A 98 4.83 6.91 -26.67
CA LEU A 98 6.22 6.95 -26.19
C LEU A 98 6.87 5.57 -26.11
N ILE A 99 6.11 4.55 -25.75
CA ILE A 99 6.62 3.17 -25.63
C ILE A 99 6.68 2.50 -27.02
N TYR A 100 5.70 2.77 -27.89
CA TYR A 100 5.51 2.17 -29.21
C TYR A 100 5.34 3.25 -30.31
N PRO A 101 6.41 3.97 -30.67
CA PRO A 101 6.32 5.09 -31.62
C PRO A 101 5.92 4.69 -33.05
N ASP A 102 6.05 3.41 -33.39
CA ASP A 102 5.71 2.86 -34.71
C ASP A 102 4.25 2.37 -34.81
N TYR A 103 3.46 2.46 -33.73
CA TYR A 103 2.04 2.05 -33.73
C TYR A 103 1.12 3.19 -34.21
N GLU A 104 0.27 2.93 -35.21
CA GLU A 104 -0.66 3.93 -35.75
C GLU A 104 -1.67 4.42 -34.68
N ASN A 105 -1.85 5.75 -34.60
CA ASN A 105 -2.72 6.43 -33.62
C ASN A 105 -4.14 5.87 -33.50
N ASN A 106 -4.67 5.26 -34.56
CA ASN A 106 -6.02 4.72 -34.57
C ASN A 106 -6.18 3.47 -33.67
N HIS A 107 -5.11 2.71 -33.40
CA HIS A 107 -5.13 1.57 -32.46
C HIS A 107 -4.88 1.99 -31.01
N VAL A 108 -4.37 3.20 -30.78
CA VAL A 108 -4.11 3.70 -29.43
C VAL A 108 -5.42 4.08 -28.72
N ASN A 109 -6.40 4.59 -29.45
CA ASN A 109 -7.76 4.79 -28.92
C ASN A 109 -8.43 3.45 -28.54
N GLU A 110 -8.15 2.36 -29.24
CA GLU A 110 -8.67 1.02 -28.88
C GLU A 110 -7.99 0.45 -27.62
N LEU A 111 -6.75 0.85 -27.33
CA LEU A 111 -6.01 0.50 -26.10
C LEU A 111 -6.32 1.45 -24.92
N ALA A 112 -6.69 2.70 -25.20
CA ALA A 112 -6.97 3.75 -24.22
C ALA A 112 -8.47 3.86 -23.84
N VAL A 113 -9.37 3.27 -24.63
CA VAL A 113 -10.73 2.95 -24.18
C VAL A 113 -10.59 1.89 -23.10
N LEU A 114 -10.59 2.32 -21.83
CA LEU A 114 -11.03 1.44 -20.74
C LEU A 114 -12.41 0.92 -21.19
N PRO A 115 -12.59 -0.39 -21.36
CA PRO A 115 -13.83 -0.90 -21.91
C PRO A 115 -14.97 -0.44 -21.01
N THR A 116 -15.81 0.47 -21.54
CA THR A 116 -17.13 0.68 -21.00
C THR A 116 -17.89 -0.60 -21.23
N VAL A 117 -17.87 -1.46 -20.22
CA VAL A 117 -18.75 -2.63 -20.07
C VAL A 117 -18.76 -3.52 -21.32
N SER A 118 -17.64 -4.19 -21.59
CA SER A 118 -17.68 -5.49 -22.25
C SER A 118 -17.61 -6.57 -21.17
N ASN A 119 -18.66 -7.38 -21.05
CA ASN A 119 -18.75 -8.58 -20.21
C ASN A 119 -17.75 -9.70 -20.60
N GLU A 120 -16.64 -9.35 -21.24
CA GLU A 120 -15.54 -10.26 -21.45
C GLU A 120 -14.55 -9.99 -20.33
N SER A 121 -14.40 -11.00 -19.47
CA SER A 121 -13.38 -11.02 -18.43
C SER A 121 -12.04 -10.73 -19.07
N SER A 122 -11.58 -9.48 -18.92
CA SER A 122 -10.17 -9.18 -19.04
C SER A 122 -9.50 -10.20 -18.15
N SER A 123 -8.75 -11.12 -18.76
CA SER A 123 -7.90 -12.04 -18.02
C SER A 123 -6.89 -11.15 -17.33
N ASN A 124 -7.26 -10.67 -16.15
CA ASN A 124 -6.38 -9.98 -15.23
C ASN A 124 -5.21 -10.93 -15.15
N LYS A 125 -4.08 -10.53 -15.75
CA LYS A 125 -2.80 -11.15 -15.45
C LYS A 125 -2.53 -10.75 -14.01
N VAL A 126 -3.23 -11.43 -13.10
CA VAL A 126 -3.13 -11.29 -11.67
C VAL A 126 -1.69 -11.63 -11.36
N TYR A 127 -0.85 -10.60 -11.19
CA TYR A 127 0.52 -10.81 -10.77
C TYR A 127 0.45 -11.50 -9.40
N HIS A 128 1.17 -12.61 -9.24
CA HIS A 128 1.18 -13.41 -8.00
C HIS A 128 2.03 -12.74 -6.90
N TRP A 129 1.99 -11.41 -6.84
CA TRP A 129 2.72 -10.59 -5.89
C TRP A 129 1.97 -10.53 -4.57
N ASN A 130 2.73 -10.53 -3.49
CA ASN A 130 2.18 -10.29 -2.17
C ASN A 130 1.79 -8.81 -2.06
N LEU A 131 0.52 -8.54 -1.77
CA LEU A 131 -0.01 -7.20 -1.61
C LEU A 131 0.41 -6.56 -0.28
N ILE A 132 0.81 -7.37 0.70
CA ILE A 132 1.37 -6.88 1.97
C ILE A 132 2.82 -6.44 1.72
N ARG A 133 3.10 -5.16 1.97
CA ARG A 133 4.47 -4.62 1.97
C ARG A 133 5.19 -4.99 3.26
N ASN A 134 6.50 -5.21 3.17
CA ASN A 134 7.34 -5.64 4.30
C ASN A 134 6.72 -6.80 5.13
N PRO A 135 6.29 -7.91 4.49
CA PRO A 135 5.59 -9.01 5.17
C PRO A 135 6.48 -9.84 6.11
N LYS A 136 7.80 -9.65 6.03
CA LYS A 136 8.82 -10.29 6.85
C LYS A 136 9.42 -9.34 7.88
N PHE A 137 8.96 -8.09 7.98
CA PHE A 137 9.53 -7.13 8.93
C PHE A 137 11.05 -6.91 8.79
N GLU A 138 11.60 -7.11 7.59
CA GLU A 138 13.03 -6.88 7.28
C GLU A 138 13.41 -5.39 7.41
N ARG A 139 12.41 -4.51 7.34
CA ARG A 139 12.54 -3.06 7.55
C ARG A 139 11.84 -2.60 8.83
N GLU A 140 11.92 -3.43 9.86
CA GLU A 140 11.29 -3.18 11.16
C GLU A 140 9.79 -2.88 11.01
N ALA A 141 9.32 -1.76 11.57
CA ALA A 141 7.94 -1.30 11.54
C ALA A 141 7.53 -0.61 10.23
N GLU A 142 8.43 -0.42 9.25
CA GLU A 142 8.10 0.29 8.02
C GLU A 142 6.90 -0.39 7.32
N PHE A 143 5.93 0.41 6.89
CA PHE A 143 4.65 -0.04 6.31
C PHE A 143 3.68 -0.74 7.26
N TRP A 144 3.90 -0.65 8.57
CA TRP A 144 2.96 -1.10 9.59
C TRP A 144 2.51 0.06 10.48
N THR A 145 1.22 0.08 10.81
CA THR A 145 0.62 1.05 11.73
C THR A 145 0.14 0.31 12.95
N ASN A 146 0.61 0.73 14.11
CA ASN A 146 0.13 0.23 15.38
C ASN A 146 -1.08 1.03 15.85
N VAL A 147 -2.18 0.33 16.14
CA VAL A 147 -3.43 0.90 16.64
C VAL A 147 -3.88 0.21 17.94
N GLY A 148 -2.97 -0.52 18.59
CA GLY A 148 -3.16 -1.11 19.91
C GLY A 148 -2.46 -0.30 21.02
N ASP A 149 -2.35 -0.91 22.20
CA ASP A 149 -1.81 -0.26 23.41
C ASP A 149 -0.29 -0.43 23.56
N ILE A 150 0.32 -1.37 22.82
CA ILE A 150 1.75 -1.72 22.94
C ILE A 150 2.52 -1.11 21.78
N SER A 151 3.42 -0.14 22.02
CA SER A 151 4.27 0.48 20.99
C SER A 151 5.19 -0.53 20.29
N PHE A 152 5.56 -0.30 19.04
CA PHE A 152 6.47 -1.17 18.27
C PHE A 152 7.88 -1.23 18.87
N ASP A 153 8.29 -0.17 19.57
CA ASP A 153 9.58 -0.06 20.26
C ASP A 153 9.57 -0.64 21.69
N ASP A 154 8.45 -1.24 22.11
CA ASP A 154 8.30 -1.83 23.43
C ASP A 154 8.97 -3.22 23.50
N ASP A 155 9.48 -3.59 24.67
CA ASP A 155 10.17 -4.86 24.93
C ASP A 155 9.26 -6.09 24.69
N TYR A 156 7.95 -5.88 24.64
CA TYR A 156 6.96 -6.90 24.29
C TYR A 156 6.96 -7.27 22.81
N ILE A 157 7.53 -6.46 21.92
CA ILE A 157 7.59 -6.75 20.49
C ILE A 157 9.03 -7.06 20.09
N LYS A 158 9.20 -8.17 19.39
CA LYS A 158 10.49 -8.55 18.82
C LYS A 158 10.33 -8.96 17.37
N LEU A 159 11.27 -8.51 16.56
CA LEU A 159 11.43 -8.94 15.17
C LEU A 159 12.71 -9.76 15.06
N VAL A 160 12.57 -11.03 14.72
CA VAL A 160 13.70 -11.95 14.63
C VAL A 160 13.50 -12.84 13.41
N ASP A 161 14.49 -12.87 12.50
CA ASP A 161 14.53 -13.78 11.34
C ASP A 161 13.25 -13.83 10.48
N GLY A 162 12.57 -12.69 10.33
CA GLY A 162 11.33 -12.62 9.54
C GLY A 162 10.05 -12.90 10.34
N GLU A 163 10.16 -13.11 11.65
CA GLU A 163 9.06 -13.38 12.56
C GLU A 163 8.73 -12.15 13.40
N LEU A 164 7.44 -11.84 13.51
CA LEU A 164 6.91 -10.92 14.50
C LEU A 164 6.55 -11.72 15.75
N ILE A 165 7.14 -11.36 16.87
CA ILE A 165 6.92 -11.98 18.17
C ILE A 165 6.29 -10.93 19.10
N LEU A 166 5.15 -11.28 19.66
CA LEU A 166 4.49 -10.53 20.72
C LEU A 166 4.59 -11.32 22.02
N HIS A 167 5.21 -10.75 23.05
CA HIS A 167 5.24 -11.30 24.39
C HIS A 167 4.09 -10.74 25.22
N GLY A 168 3.10 -11.58 25.53
CA GLY A 168 2.08 -11.24 26.53
C GLY A 168 2.61 -11.46 27.95
N GLU A 169 2.38 -10.50 28.84
CA GLU A 169 2.58 -10.68 30.29
C GLU A 169 1.36 -11.37 30.90
N ARG A 170 1.57 -12.43 31.69
CA ARG A 170 0.48 -13.22 32.31
C ARG A 170 -0.52 -12.37 33.12
N ASP A 171 -0.09 -11.25 33.67
CA ASP A 171 -0.89 -10.44 34.59
C ASP A 171 -1.45 -9.15 33.97
N LYS A 172 -1.24 -8.92 32.67
CA LYS A 172 -1.75 -7.74 31.95
C LYS A 172 -2.36 -8.16 30.61
N ASN A 173 -3.65 -7.91 30.45
CA ASN A 173 -4.26 -7.98 29.13
C ASN A 173 -3.81 -6.75 28.35
N ALA A 174 -3.17 -7.00 27.21
CA ALA A 174 -2.75 -5.95 26.32
C ALA A 174 -3.41 -6.13 24.96
N LEU A 175 -3.88 -5.03 24.38
CA LEU A 175 -4.38 -5.02 23.02
C LEU A 175 -3.21 -4.81 22.07
N PHE A 176 -2.92 -5.83 21.27
CA PHE A 176 -2.00 -5.72 20.17
C PHE A 176 -2.78 -5.63 18.86
N SER A 177 -2.49 -4.62 18.05
CA SER A 177 -3.14 -4.45 16.75
C SER A 177 -2.19 -3.76 15.79
N LEU A 178 -1.66 -4.52 14.84
CA LEU A 178 -0.90 -4.00 13.71
C LEU A 178 -1.73 -4.09 12.45
N LEU A 179 -1.69 -3.01 11.67
CA LEU A 179 -2.32 -2.93 10.36
C LEU A 179 -1.25 -2.61 9.32
N SER A 180 -1.32 -3.28 8.17
CA SER A 180 -0.48 -2.96 7.02
C SER A 180 -0.72 -1.52 6.52
N ALA A 181 0.21 -1.04 5.69
CA ALA A 181 -0.02 0.06 4.77
C ALA A 181 -1.31 -0.18 3.95
N PRO A 182 -1.98 0.89 3.49
CA PRO A 182 -3.23 0.75 2.75
C PRO A 182 -2.97 0.02 1.44
N ILE A 183 -3.78 -1.01 1.17
CA ILE A 183 -3.75 -1.79 -0.06
C ILE A 183 -4.93 -1.33 -0.91
N ASN A 184 -4.65 -0.70 -2.06
CA ASN A 184 -5.70 -0.34 -3.00
C ASN A 184 -6.15 -1.60 -3.74
N ILE A 185 -7.40 -2.00 -3.51
CA ILE A 185 -8.04 -3.16 -4.14
C ILE A 185 -8.98 -2.69 -5.25
N GLY A 186 -9.49 -1.46 -5.19
CA GLY A 186 -10.51 -0.96 -6.11
C GLY A 186 -11.83 -1.71 -6.04
N ALA A 187 -12.10 -2.42 -4.93
CA ALA A 187 -13.36 -3.11 -4.71
C ALA A 187 -14.49 -2.16 -4.32
N SER A 188 -15.73 -2.59 -4.55
CA SER A 188 -16.94 -1.94 -4.06
C SER A 188 -17.96 -3.00 -3.60
N PRO A 189 -19.05 -2.62 -2.93
CA PRO A 189 -20.13 -3.56 -2.61
C PRO A 189 -20.74 -4.25 -3.84
N GLU A 190 -20.79 -3.53 -4.98
CA GLU A 190 -21.31 -4.04 -6.26
C GLU A 190 -20.29 -4.88 -7.02
N ASN A 191 -19.00 -4.66 -6.78
CA ASN A 191 -17.89 -5.40 -7.40
C ASN A 191 -16.88 -5.85 -6.32
N PRO A 192 -17.23 -6.88 -5.53
CA PRO A 192 -16.34 -7.40 -4.50
C PRO A 192 -15.12 -8.09 -5.12
N VAL A 193 -13.99 -8.06 -4.42
CA VAL A 193 -12.75 -8.74 -4.83
C VAL A 193 -12.41 -9.81 -3.82
N GLU A 194 -12.14 -11.02 -4.29
CA GLU A 194 -11.67 -12.12 -3.45
C GLU A 194 -10.15 -12.18 -3.41
N LEU A 195 -9.61 -12.30 -2.19
CA LEU A 195 -8.19 -12.37 -1.92
C LEU A 195 -7.88 -13.63 -1.09
N GLU A 196 -6.79 -14.30 -1.41
CA GLU A 196 -6.21 -15.37 -0.61
C GLU A 196 -5.25 -14.77 0.43
N LEU A 197 -5.65 -14.81 1.70
CA LEU A 197 -4.83 -14.49 2.86
C LEU A 197 -4.21 -15.77 3.41
N SER A 198 -2.88 -15.76 3.57
CA SER A 198 -2.15 -16.83 4.26
C SER A 198 -1.10 -16.29 5.22
N TYR A 199 -0.88 -17.02 6.31
CA TYR A 199 0.14 -16.74 7.32
C TYR A 199 0.38 -17.98 8.18
N ASP A 200 1.56 -18.05 8.79
CA ASP A 200 1.82 -19.01 9.86
C ASP A 200 1.66 -18.29 11.21
N VAL A 201 1.00 -18.96 12.16
CA VAL A 201 0.80 -18.43 13.52
C VAL A 201 1.17 -19.47 14.57
N PHE A 202 1.77 -19.02 15.66
CA PHE A 202 2.05 -19.78 16.87
C PHE A 202 1.48 -19.03 18.06
N ALA A 203 0.85 -19.77 18.98
CA ALA A 203 0.43 -19.25 20.27
C ALA A 203 1.03 -20.15 21.37
N ASP A 204 1.66 -19.55 22.37
CA ASP A 204 2.23 -20.30 23.50
C ASP A 204 1.12 -20.96 24.32
N ASP A 205 0.08 -20.19 24.64
CA ASP A 205 -1.16 -20.67 25.25
C ASP A 205 -2.39 -20.05 24.58
N VAL A 206 -3.17 -20.87 23.86
CA VAL A 206 -4.42 -20.46 23.18
C VAL A 206 -5.53 -20.11 24.18
N PHE A 207 -5.50 -20.65 25.40
CA PHE A 207 -6.51 -20.37 26.43
C PHE A 207 -6.33 -19.02 27.11
N ALA A 208 -5.14 -18.43 26.98
CA ALA A 208 -4.80 -17.08 27.44
C ALA A 208 -5.13 -15.98 26.41
N ILE A 209 -5.85 -16.32 25.33
CA ILE A 209 -6.45 -15.35 24.40
C ILE A 209 -7.86 -15.03 24.89
N GLU A 210 -8.23 -13.74 24.99
CA GLU A 210 -9.55 -13.33 25.46
C GLU A 210 -10.68 -13.87 24.58
N ILE A 211 -11.64 -14.58 25.19
CA ILE A 211 -12.69 -15.31 24.45
C ILE A 211 -13.57 -14.37 23.59
N TYR A 212 -13.86 -13.16 24.06
CA TYR A 212 -14.71 -12.21 23.34
C TYR A 212 -13.97 -11.40 22.26
N ARG A 213 -12.66 -11.62 22.15
CA ARG A 213 -11.71 -10.91 21.30
C ARG A 213 -10.64 -11.87 20.79
N ASP A 214 -11.02 -13.12 20.51
CA ASP A 214 -10.08 -14.21 20.20
C ASP A 214 -9.54 -14.17 18.77
N TYR A 215 -9.68 -13.04 18.09
CA TYR A 215 -9.08 -12.79 16.80
C TYR A 215 -7.56 -12.80 16.94
N ILE A 216 -6.88 -13.47 16.01
CA ILE A 216 -5.40 -13.50 15.91
C ILE A 216 -4.90 -12.71 14.69
N PHE A 217 -5.82 -12.28 13.85
CA PHE A 217 -5.58 -11.55 12.62
C PHE A 217 -6.88 -10.87 12.18
N ILE A 218 -6.79 -9.66 11.65
CA ILE A 218 -7.96 -8.91 11.19
C ILE A 218 -7.73 -8.31 9.82
N GLY A 219 -8.82 -8.01 9.12
CA GLY A 219 -8.86 -7.09 7.99
C GLY A 219 -9.85 -5.96 8.24
N ARG A 220 -9.55 -4.77 7.74
CA ARG A 220 -10.42 -3.60 7.77
C ARG A 220 -10.43 -2.94 6.39
N GLY A 221 -11.63 -2.75 5.86
CA GLY A 221 -11.85 -2.01 4.62
C GLY A 221 -12.22 -0.55 4.90
N PHE A 222 -11.72 0.36 4.07
CA PHE A 222 -11.87 1.81 4.18
C PHE A 222 -12.24 2.44 2.83
N GLU A 223 -12.91 3.59 2.87
CA GLU A 223 -13.21 4.39 1.67
C GLU A 223 -11.99 5.18 1.17
N ASP A 224 -11.07 5.52 2.07
CA ASP A 224 -9.84 6.27 1.78
C ASP A 224 -8.58 5.50 2.24
N ASN A 225 -7.40 6.01 1.88
CA ASN A 225 -6.11 5.39 2.19
C ASN A 225 -5.47 5.87 3.51
N LEU A 226 -6.01 6.92 4.15
CA LEU A 226 -5.47 7.53 5.36
C LEU A 226 -6.08 6.91 6.63
N SER A 227 -7.33 6.48 6.56
CA SER A 227 -8.09 5.91 7.66
C SER A 227 -7.46 4.61 8.18
N VAL A 228 -7.43 4.50 9.52
CA VAL A 228 -6.83 3.36 10.26
C VAL A 228 -7.66 2.91 11.47
N SER A 229 -8.59 3.74 11.94
CA SER A 229 -9.33 3.46 13.16
C SER A 229 -10.40 2.38 12.95
N ASN A 230 -10.86 1.77 14.04
CA ASN A 230 -11.95 0.79 13.98
C ASN A 230 -13.32 1.42 13.66
N ASN A 231 -13.48 2.72 13.89
CA ASN A 231 -14.74 3.44 13.69
C ASN A 231 -14.90 3.88 12.24
N ASP A 232 -13.78 4.15 11.56
CA ASP A 232 -13.76 4.59 10.15
C ASP A 232 -13.85 3.41 9.17
N ALA A 233 -13.70 2.18 9.66
CA ALA A 233 -13.75 0.98 8.84
C ALA A 233 -15.19 0.69 8.37
N VAL A 234 -15.43 0.80 7.06
CA VAL A 234 -16.70 0.46 6.40
C VAL A 234 -16.88 -1.06 6.22
N GLN A 235 -15.79 -1.81 6.30
CA GLN A 235 -15.81 -3.28 6.29
C GLN A 235 -14.90 -3.83 7.41
N LYS A 236 -15.37 -4.86 8.12
CA LYS A 236 -14.62 -5.53 9.18
C LYS A 236 -14.56 -7.02 8.90
N ILE A 237 -13.34 -7.55 8.82
CA ILE A 237 -13.05 -8.95 8.53
C ILE A 237 -12.43 -9.56 9.79
N TYR A 238 -13.26 -10.22 10.58
CA TYR A 238 -12.89 -10.79 11.89
C TYR A 238 -12.93 -12.33 11.92
N GLU A 239 -12.99 -13.00 10.78
CA GLU A 239 -13.26 -14.45 10.74
C GLU A 239 -12.11 -15.33 11.29
N HIS A 240 -10.99 -14.74 11.72
CA HIS A 240 -9.78 -15.45 12.15
C HIS A 240 -9.70 -15.57 13.68
N GLN A 241 -10.69 -16.20 14.27
CA GLN A 241 -10.72 -16.50 15.71
C GLN A 241 -9.82 -17.71 16.03
N ALA A 242 -8.93 -17.59 17.02
CA ALA A 242 -7.94 -18.59 17.43
C ALA A 242 -8.55 -19.99 17.63
N LYS A 243 -9.70 -20.03 18.31
CA LYS A 243 -10.37 -21.29 18.66
C LYS A 243 -11.09 -21.89 17.47
N LEU A 244 -11.74 -21.07 16.63
CA LEU A 244 -12.35 -21.52 15.37
C LEU A 244 -11.30 -22.02 14.37
N LEU A 245 -10.09 -21.47 14.44
CA LEU A 245 -8.97 -21.91 13.64
C LEU A 245 -8.31 -23.17 14.20
N ASN A 246 -8.81 -23.82 15.26
CA ASN A 246 -8.25 -25.02 15.86
C ASN A 246 -6.73 -24.92 16.09
N LEU A 247 -6.28 -23.79 16.66
CA LEU A 247 -4.89 -23.63 17.08
C LEU A 247 -4.56 -24.57 18.23
N THR A 248 -3.31 -25.02 18.29
CA THR A 248 -2.79 -25.83 19.40
C THR A 248 -1.64 -25.06 20.05
N SER A 249 -1.73 -24.88 21.37
CA SER A 249 -0.68 -24.28 22.19
C SER A 249 0.69 -24.90 21.87
N GLY A 250 1.71 -24.06 21.69
CA GLY A 250 3.08 -24.49 21.41
C GLY A 250 3.33 -25.03 20.01
N LYS A 251 2.41 -24.86 19.04
CA LYS A 251 2.60 -25.33 17.65
C LYS A 251 2.33 -24.24 16.62
N TRP A 252 3.19 -24.21 15.60
CA TRP A 252 2.93 -23.44 14.39
C TRP A 252 1.77 -24.04 13.61
N LYS A 253 0.88 -23.19 13.13
CA LYS A 253 -0.19 -23.55 12.21
C LYS A 253 -0.19 -22.61 11.02
N LYS A 254 -0.17 -23.17 9.82
CA LYS A 254 -0.44 -22.42 8.59
C LYS A 254 -1.94 -22.17 8.46
N ILE A 255 -2.31 -20.91 8.29
CA ILE A 255 -3.66 -20.46 7.98
C ILE A 255 -3.70 -20.07 6.51
N ASN A 256 -4.74 -20.51 5.82
CA ASN A 256 -5.08 -20.06 4.47
C ASN A 256 -6.59 -19.83 4.38
N LYS A 257 -7.00 -18.65 3.93
CA LYS A 257 -8.39 -18.21 3.88
C LYS A 257 -8.61 -17.32 2.67
N ILE A 258 -9.74 -17.53 2.00
CA ILE A 258 -10.27 -16.57 1.04
C ILE A 258 -11.05 -15.53 1.83
N ILE A 259 -10.78 -14.26 1.58
CA ILE A 259 -11.51 -13.13 2.13
C ILE A 259 -12.15 -12.33 0.99
N THR A 260 -13.39 -11.91 1.17
CA THR A 260 -14.11 -11.07 0.23
C THR A 260 -14.01 -9.62 0.68
N VAL A 261 -13.52 -8.74 -0.19
CA VAL A 261 -13.32 -7.31 0.09
C VAL A 261 -14.34 -6.50 -0.70
N THR A 262 -15.05 -5.60 -0.02
CA THR A 262 -16.07 -4.73 -0.62
C THR A 262 -15.72 -3.24 -0.49
N ALA A 263 -14.57 -2.92 0.11
CA ALA A 263 -14.08 -1.56 0.26
C ALA A 263 -12.88 -1.30 -0.67
N PRO A 264 -12.71 -0.06 -1.17
CA PRO A 264 -11.65 0.26 -2.13
C PRO A 264 -10.25 0.10 -1.54
N PHE A 265 -10.08 0.37 -0.24
CA PHE A 265 -8.81 0.18 0.46
C PHE A 265 -8.95 -0.88 1.55
N LEU A 266 -7.95 -1.74 1.67
CA LEU A 266 -7.85 -2.77 2.69
C LEU A 266 -6.58 -2.58 3.53
N ARG A 267 -6.70 -2.79 4.83
CA ARG A 267 -5.56 -3.02 5.72
C ARG A 267 -5.75 -4.34 6.44
N VAL A 268 -4.67 -5.10 6.58
CA VAL A 268 -4.69 -6.39 7.27
C VAL A 268 -3.56 -6.48 8.27
N GLY A 269 -3.72 -7.30 9.30
CA GLY A 269 -2.58 -7.62 10.14
C GLY A 269 -2.91 -8.38 11.42
N PRO A 270 -1.85 -8.70 12.18
CA PRO A 270 -1.96 -9.31 13.50
C PRO A 270 -2.80 -8.47 14.46
N PHE A 271 -3.68 -9.13 15.17
CA PHE A 271 -4.49 -8.53 16.22
C PHE A 271 -4.64 -9.57 17.31
N VAL A 272 -4.49 -9.19 18.58
CA VAL A 272 -4.83 -10.07 19.69
C VAL A 272 -5.12 -9.23 20.93
N MET A 273 -5.99 -9.74 21.78
CA MET A 273 -6.13 -9.26 23.16
C MET A 273 -5.98 -10.45 24.11
N GLY A 274 -5.05 -10.34 25.07
CA GLY A 274 -4.79 -11.40 26.03
C GLY A 274 -3.41 -11.31 26.66
N ASN A 275 -3.03 -12.39 27.31
CA ASN A 275 -1.86 -12.49 28.18
C ASN A 275 -0.98 -13.69 27.79
N THR A 276 -0.77 -13.87 26.49
CA THR A 276 -0.02 -14.98 25.90
C THR A 276 1.00 -14.49 24.87
N THR A 277 2.06 -15.28 24.65
CA THR A 277 3.00 -15.00 23.57
C THR A 277 2.44 -15.52 22.25
N LEU A 278 2.41 -14.66 21.22
CA LEU A 278 2.06 -15.03 19.85
C LEU A 278 3.19 -14.70 18.88
N LYS A 279 3.24 -15.46 17.80
CA LYS A 279 4.20 -15.25 16.72
C LYS A 279 3.52 -15.38 15.37
N TRP A 280 3.92 -14.53 14.44
CA TRP A 280 3.47 -14.58 13.05
C TRP A 280 4.67 -14.56 12.10
N ARG A 281 4.54 -15.28 10.99
CA ARG A 281 5.49 -15.26 9.88
C ARG A 281 4.81 -15.63 8.57
N ASN A 282 5.53 -15.50 7.46
CA ASN A 282 5.05 -15.86 6.13
C ASN A 282 3.71 -15.17 5.75
N LEU A 283 3.53 -13.91 6.17
CA LEU A 283 2.33 -13.12 5.88
C LEU A 283 2.19 -12.92 4.35
N SER A 284 1.04 -13.27 3.80
CA SER A 284 0.77 -13.12 2.37
C SER A 284 -0.69 -12.79 2.10
N LEU A 285 -0.92 -11.79 1.27
CA LEU A 285 -2.23 -11.50 0.69
C LEU A 285 -2.09 -11.41 -0.81
N LYS A 286 -2.89 -12.18 -1.55
CA LYS A 286 -2.83 -12.26 -3.00
C LYS A 286 -4.24 -12.29 -3.55
N HIS A 287 -4.44 -11.89 -4.80
CA HIS A 287 -5.72 -12.14 -5.46
C HIS A 287 -6.00 -13.63 -5.54
N HIS A 288 -7.23 -14.03 -5.21
CA HIS A 288 -7.67 -15.40 -5.39
C HIS A 288 -7.75 -15.70 -6.89
N ARG A 289 -7.22 -16.84 -7.30
CA ARG A 289 -7.47 -17.39 -8.63
C ARG A 289 -8.41 -18.57 -8.41
N GLU A 290 -9.59 -18.51 -9.02
CA GLU A 290 -10.28 -19.75 -9.35
C GLU A 290 -9.39 -20.46 -10.38
N ASP A 291 -8.80 -21.58 -9.98
CA ASP A 291 -8.16 -22.45 -10.96
C ASP A 291 -9.26 -22.92 -11.91
N SER A 292 -9.29 -22.34 -13.10
CA SER A 292 -10.13 -22.82 -14.19
C SER A 292 -9.60 -24.20 -14.62
N GLU A 293 -10.31 -25.25 -14.23
CA GLU A 293 -10.17 -26.60 -14.80
C GLU A 293 -10.45 -26.60 -16.32
#